data_AF-A0A2W2CHX2-F1
#
_entry.id   AF-A0A2W2CHX2-F1
#
_cell.length_a   1.000
_cell.length_b   1.000
_cell.length_c   1.000
_cell.angle_alpha   90.00
_cell.angle_beta   90.00
_cell.angle_gamma   90.00
#
_symmetry.space_group_name_H-M   'P 1'
#
loop_
_entity.id
_entity.type
_entity.pdbx_description
1 polymer ?
#
loop_
_entity_poly.entity_id
_entity_poly.type
_entity_poly.pdbx_seq_one_letter_code
_entity_poly.pdbx_strand_id
1 'polypeptide(L)'
;TGTPPAPPGGSDTLAEAANRLETVIGEGLADGGIREDVGLDLRNELRNLTRAVAEGEGELGPGVARLREKVFTRLGEQGLSPAYARELDAAIAALGAAQT
;
A
#
# COMPACT_ATOMS: atom_id res chain seq x y z
N THR A 1 -21.63 21.81 6.34
CA THR A 1 -20.37 22.51 5.99
C THR A 1 -19.51 21.53 5.23
N GLY A 2 -19.33 21.75 3.93
CA GLY A 2 -18.54 20.84 3.07
C GLY A 2 -17.07 21.25 3.07
N THR A 3 -16.19 20.30 3.35
CA THR A 3 -14.74 20.49 3.19
C THR A 3 -14.42 20.51 1.69
N PRO A 4 -13.63 21.48 1.17
CA PRO A 4 -13.26 21.51 -0.24
C PRO A 4 -12.37 20.30 -0.60
N PRO A 5 -12.43 19.79 -1.84
CA PRO A 5 -11.49 18.77 -2.31
C PRO A 5 -10.07 19.35 -2.32
N ALA A 6 -9.12 18.63 -1.72
CA ALA A 6 -7.70 18.97 -1.78
C ALA A 6 -7.22 18.98 -3.25
N PRO A 7 -6.30 19.90 -3.62
CA PRO A 7 -5.88 20.06 -5.00
C PRO A 7 -5.09 18.83 -5.50
N PRO A 8 -5.20 18.45 -6.78
CA PRO A 8 -4.32 17.45 -7.37
C PRO A 8 -2.98 18.14 -7.70
N GLY A 9 -1.96 17.96 -6.86
CA GLY A 9 -0.65 18.57 -7.16
C GLY A 9 0.40 18.59 -6.05
N GLY A 10 0.08 18.17 -4.83
CA GLY A 10 1.10 17.86 -3.82
C GLY A 10 1.44 16.36 -3.89
N SER A 11 2.72 16.01 -4.01
CA SER A 11 3.16 14.64 -3.72
C SER A 11 2.73 14.30 -2.30
N ASP A 12 2.00 13.20 -2.11
CA ASP A 12 1.46 12.86 -0.79
C ASP A 12 2.56 12.70 0.24
N THR A 13 2.24 12.96 1.50
CA THR A 13 3.14 12.52 2.58
C THR A 13 3.19 10.99 2.62
N LEU A 14 4.30 10.43 3.10
CA LEU A 14 4.43 8.98 3.29
C LEU A 14 3.27 8.40 4.10
N ALA A 15 2.81 9.12 5.13
CA ALA A 15 1.70 8.72 5.98
C ALA A 15 0.36 8.66 5.22
N GLU A 16 0.06 9.66 4.39
CA GLU A 16 -1.16 9.68 3.57
C GLU A 16 -1.17 8.56 2.53
N ALA A 17 -0.03 8.34 1.86
CA ALA A 17 0.09 7.25 0.89
C ALA A 17 -0.03 5.88 1.56
N ALA A 18 0.58 5.70 2.74
CA ALA A 18 0.43 4.47 3.52
C ALA A 18 -1.01 4.24 3.97
N ASN A 19 -1.72 5.27 4.43
CA ASN A 19 -3.12 5.18 4.81
C ASN A 19 -4.02 4.74 3.64
N ARG A 20 -3.75 5.20 2.41
CA ARG A 20 -4.50 4.71 1.24
C ARG A 20 -4.25 3.25 0.95
N LEU A 21 -2.99 2.82 1.02
CA LEU A 21 -2.67 1.40 0.83
C LEU A 21 -3.36 0.53 1.90
N GLU A 22 -3.40 1.00 3.15
CA GLU A 22 -4.16 0.36 4.23
C GLU A 22 -5.67 0.28 3.92
N THR A 23 -6.26 1.34 3.36
CA THR A 23 -7.66 1.35 2.92
C THR A 23 -7.92 0.29 1.86
N VAL A 24 -7.09 0.21 0.80
CA VAL A 24 -7.24 -0.81 -0.26
C VAL A 24 -7.13 -2.23 0.32
N ILE A 25 -6.21 -2.46 1.26
CA ILE A 25 -6.11 -3.76 1.95
C ILE A 25 -7.38 -4.05 2.75
N GLY A 26 -7.92 -3.06 3.45
CA GLY A 26 -9.16 -3.19 4.23
C GLY A 26 -10.38 -3.51 3.36
N GLU A 27 -10.54 -2.81 2.25
CA GLU A 27 -11.63 -3.03 1.27
C GLU A 27 -11.52 -4.43 0.66
N GLY A 28 -10.33 -4.84 0.24
CA GLY A 28 -10.12 -6.15 -0.34
C GLY A 28 -10.31 -7.31 0.63
N LEU A 29 -10.00 -7.12 1.91
CA LEU A 29 -10.35 -8.09 2.95
C LEU A 29 -11.87 -8.18 3.15
N ALA A 30 -12.56 -7.03 3.17
CA ALA A 30 -14.01 -6.99 3.37
C ALA A 30 -14.79 -7.62 2.21
N ASP A 31 -14.30 -7.45 0.98
CA ASP A 31 -14.89 -8.01 -0.26
C ASP A 31 -14.45 -9.47 -0.53
N GLY A 32 -13.53 -10.02 0.27
CA GLY A 32 -12.97 -11.36 0.07
C GLY A 32 -12.02 -11.47 -1.12
N GLY A 33 -11.69 -10.35 -1.77
CA GLY A 33 -10.72 -10.28 -2.86
C GLY A 33 -9.25 -10.32 -2.42
N ILE A 34 -9.00 -10.30 -1.10
CA ILE A 34 -7.71 -10.53 -0.45
C ILE A 34 -7.91 -11.60 0.63
N ARG A 35 -7.11 -12.67 0.61
CA ARG A 35 -7.13 -13.65 1.70
C ARG A 35 -6.61 -13.03 2.99
N GLU A 36 -7.14 -13.47 4.13
CA GLU A 36 -6.83 -12.89 5.45
C GLU A 36 -5.33 -12.91 5.79
N ASP A 37 -4.65 -14.02 5.51
CA ASP A 37 -3.20 -14.18 5.72
C ASP A 37 -2.38 -13.25 4.83
N VAL A 38 -2.82 -13.02 3.58
CA VAL A 38 -2.21 -12.07 2.66
C VAL A 38 -2.39 -10.63 3.13
N GLY A 39 -3.61 -10.25 3.54
CA GLY A 39 -3.88 -8.91 4.04
C GLY A 39 -3.05 -8.60 5.29
N LEU A 40 -2.90 -9.57 6.20
CA LEU A 40 -2.04 -9.43 7.38
C LEU A 40 -0.55 -9.26 7.00
N ASP A 41 -0.04 -10.04 6.05
CA ASP A 41 1.34 -9.92 5.55
C ASP A 41 1.60 -8.52 4.95
N LEU A 42 0.69 -8.03 4.11
CA LEU A 42 0.80 -6.71 3.48
C LEU A 42 0.78 -5.57 4.52
N ARG A 43 -0.10 -5.65 5.52
CA ARG A 43 -0.16 -4.68 6.63
C ARG A 43 1.13 -4.65 7.44
N ASN A 44 1.68 -5.83 7.73
CA ASN A 44 2.93 -5.94 8.47
C ASN A 44 4.10 -5.36 7.68
N GLU A 45 4.21 -5.67 6.39
CA GLU A 45 5.26 -5.11 5.52
C GLU A 45 5.13 -3.59 5.42
N LEU A 46 3.92 -3.06 5.22
CA LEU A 46 3.66 -1.62 5.15
C LEU A 46 4.08 -0.91 6.44
N ARG A 47 3.66 -1.42 7.61
CA ARG A 47 4.03 -0.86 8.91
C ARG A 47 5.55 -0.87 9.14
N ASN A 48 6.21 -1.97 8.76
CA ASN A 48 7.66 -2.08 8.91
C ASN A 48 8.39 -1.10 8.00
N LEU A 49 7.92 -0.94 6.76
CA LEU A 49 8.47 0.02 5.80
C LEU A 49 8.33 1.46 6.31
N THR A 50 7.13 1.87 6.68
CA THR A 50 6.89 3.26 7.12
C THR A 50 7.68 3.60 8.38
N ARG A 51 7.77 2.67 9.33
CA ARG A 51 8.62 2.83 10.53
C ARG A 51 10.09 3.00 10.15
N ALA A 52 10.64 2.09 9.33
CA ALA A 52 12.05 2.13 8.97
C ALA A 52 12.43 3.44 8.25
N VAL A 53 11.56 3.93 7.37
CA VAL A 53 11.78 5.22 6.67
C VAL A 53 11.71 6.38 7.66
N ALA A 54 10.71 6.41 8.55
CA ALA A 54 10.55 7.48 9.54
C ALA A 54 11.71 7.55 10.54
N GLU A 55 12.31 6.41 10.89
CA GLU A 55 13.45 6.31 11.80
C GLU A 55 14.80 6.51 11.09
N GLY A 56 14.81 6.65 9.75
CA GLY A 56 16.05 6.76 8.96
C GLY A 56 16.84 5.45 8.88
N GLU A 57 16.22 4.32 9.22
CA GLU A 57 16.81 2.98 9.22
C GLU A 57 16.60 2.24 7.89
N GLY A 58 15.83 2.81 6.97
CA GLY A 58 15.54 2.18 5.68
C GLY A 58 15.19 3.18 4.58
N GLU A 59 15.37 2.72 3.35
CA GLU A 59 14.99 3.46 2.15
C GLU A 59 13.61 3.03 1.65
N LEU A 60 12.84 4.00 1.14
CA LEU A 60 11.50 3.78 0.62
C LEU A 60 11.50 2.87 -0.62
N GLY A 61 12.45 3.07 -1.54
CA GLY A 61 12.51 2.35 -2.82
C GLY A 61 12.58 0.82 -2.69
N PRO A 62 13.54 0.25 -1.93
CA PRO A 62 13.62 -1.18 -1.70
C PRO A 62 12.37 -1.78 -1.04
N GLY A 63 11.74 -1.05 -0.12
CA GLY A 63 10.49 -1.49 0.52
C GLY A 63 9.30 -1.53 -0.44
N VAL A 64 9.16 -0.51 -1.28
CA VAL A 64 8.14 -0.45 -2.34
C VAL A 64 8.32 -1.61 -3.33
N ALA A 65 9.56 -1.93 -3.71
CA ALA A 65 9.84 -3.08 -4.57
C ALA A 65 9.40 -4.41 -3.91
N ARG A 66 9.67 -4.60 -2.60
CA ARG A 66 9.22 -5.79 -1.86
C ARG A 66 7.70 -5.91 -1.80
N LEU A 67 6.99 -4.80 -1.58
CA LEU A 67 5.52 -4.79 -1.60
C LEU A 67 4.98 -5.22 -2.97
N ARG A 68 5.53 -4.68 -4.06
CA ARG A 68 5.12 -5.06 -5.43
C ARG A 68 5.36 -6.54 -5.71
N GLU A 69 6.51 -7.07 -5.29
CA GLU A 69 6.85 -8.49 -5.44
C GLU A 69 5.87 -9.39 -4.68
N LYS A 70 5.50 -9.00 -3.44
CA LYS A 70 4.48 -9.71 -2.65
C LYS A 70 3.14 -9.73 -3.38
N VAL A 71 2.66 -8.58 -3.89
CA VAL A 71 1.40 -8.51 -4.64
C VAL A 71 1.43 -9.43 -5.86
N PHE A 72 2.50 -9.39 -6.65
CA PHE A 72 2.66 -10.25 -7.82
C PHE A 72 2.63 -11.74 -7.44
N THR A 73 3.39 -12.12 -6.41
CA THR A 73 3.43 -13.50 -5.90
C THR A 73 2.04 -13.97 -5.45
N ARG A 74 1.33 -13.17 -4.64
CA ARG A 74 0.02 -13.56 -4.11
C ARG A 74 -1.07 -13.60 -5.17
N LEU A 75 -0.95 -12.83 -6.24
CA LEU A 75 -1.82 -12.97 -7.40
C LEU A 75 -1.63 -14.34 -8.07
N GLY A 76 -0.38 -14.79 -8.25
CA GLY A 76 -0.07 -16.12 -8.79
C GLY A 76 -0.55 -17.27 -7.89
N GLU A 77 -0.51 -17.08 -6.58
CA GLU A 77 -0.99 -18.03 -5.58
C GLU A 77 -2.53 -18.01 -5.38
N GLN A 78 -3.25 -17.16 -6.09
CA GLN A 78 -4.70 -16.93 -5.91
C GLN A 78 -5.07 -16.42 -4.51
N GLY A 79 -4.13 -15.78 -3.81
CA GLY A 79 -4.35 -15.07 -2.55
C GLY A 79 -4.85 -13.63 -2.72
N LEU A 80 -4.81 -13.12 -3.96
CA LEU A 80 -5.33 -11.83 -4.38
C LEU A 80 -6.18 -12.01 -5.64
N SER A 81 -7.31 -11.32 -5.69
CA SER A 81 -8.05 -11.15 -6.93
C SER A 81 -7.28 -10.24 -7.91
N PRO A 82 -7.48 -10.39 -9.23
CA PRO A 82 -6.89 -9.48 -10.21
C PRO A 82 -7.32 -8.01 -10.05
N ALA A 83 -8.50 -7.74 -9.47
CA ALA A 83 -8.98 -6.38 -9.23
C ALA A 83 -8.15 -5.69 -8.13
N TYR A 84 -8.09 -6.29 -6.94
CA TYR A 84 -7.29 -5.74 -5.84
C TYR A 84 -5.79 -5.76 -6.12
N ALA A 85 -5.27 -6.69 -6.92
CA ALA A 85 -3.86 -6.64 -7.33
C ALA A 85 -3.52 -5.34 -8.10
N ARG A 86 -4.42 -4.84 -8.96
CA ARG A 86 -4.23 -3.57 -9.68
C ARG A 86 -4.34 -2.37 -8.75
N GLU A 87 -5.30 -2.37 -7.84
CA GLU A 87 -5.48 -1.28 -6.87
C GLU A 87 -4.30 -1.18 -5.90
N LEU A 88 -3.81 -2.33 -5.43
CA LEU A 88 -2.61 -2.41 -4.60
C LEU A 88 -1.37 -1.91 -5.36
N ASP A 89 -1.15 -2.33 -6.61
CA ASP A 89 0.00 -1.85 -7.39
C ASP A 89 -0.05 -0.33 -7.63
N ALA A 90 -1.24 0.23 -7.90
CA ALA A 90 -1.42 1.68 -8.03
C ALA A 90 -1.14 2.42 -6.71
N ALA A 91 -1.63 1.91 -5.58
CA ALA A 91 -1.36 2.47 -4.25
C ALA A 91 0.13 2.35 -3.86
N ILE A 92 0.80 1.25 -4.21
CA ILE A 92 2.24 1.04 -4.00
C ILE A 92 3.06 2.00 -4.87
N ALA A 93 2.64 2.27 -6.11
CA ALA A 93 3.29 3.26 -6.96
C ALA A 93 3.18 4.68 -6.38
N ALA A 94 2.00 5.04 -5.85
CA ALA A 94 1.80 6.31 -5.14
C ALA A 94 2.66 6.40 -3.87
N LEU A 95 2.76 5.30 -3.10
CA LEU A 95 3.64 5.21 -1.94
C LEU A 95 5.10 5.49 -2.31
N GLY A 96 5.60 4.92 -3.41
CA GLY A 96 6.98 5.15 -3.86
C GLY A 96 7.26 6.56 -4.40
N ALA A 97 6.23 7.36 -4.66
CA ALA A 97 6.35 8.76 -5.07
C ALA A 97 6.11 9.74 -3.90
N ALA A 98 5.88 9.23 -2.69
CA ALA A 98 5.55 10.05 -1.53
C ALA A 98 6.76 10.82 -0.98
N GLN A 99 6.48 11.94 -0.32
CA GLN A 99 7.47 12.72 0.42
C GLN A 99 7.76 12.03 1.76
N THR A 100 9.04 11.71 2.00
CA THR A 100 9.55 11.04 3.20
C THR A 100 10.09 12.04 4.22
#